data_AF-A0A6P8C0P4-F1
#
_entry.id   AF-A0A6P8C0P4-F1
#
_cell.length_a   1.000
_cell.length_b   1.000
_cell.length_c   1.000
_cell.angle_alpha   90.00
_cell.angle_beta   90.00
_cell.angle_gamma   90.00
#
_symmetry.space_group_name_H-M   'P 1'
#
loop_
_entity.id
_entity.type
_entity.pdbx_description
1 polymer ?
#
loop_
_entity_poly.entity_id
_entity_poly.type
_entity_poly.pdbx_seq_one_letter_code
_entity_poly.pdbx_strand_id
1 'polypeptide(L)'
;MNMESVLRMNPGHEPNSYARNSTHQRNVMFKAMPIVKERVRALYRKALFPNHFAVAGLGCASGSNSLLAISWIIEAISGLCSQTGRSLPEVLVFLKDLPGNDFNSVFSSLPSFYENLKEKNRVESNCYVSAMPGSFYGRLFPSRSLHFVHSSYSVHWLSQVPELPEQNKGSIYMASTSPSSVFQAYMKQFQKDLTNLLSSRAEEIIPGGEMVLILIGRSIPDPTSKTAASSSGGSPGTS
;
A
#
# COMPACT_ATOMS: atom_id res chain seq x y z
N MET A 1 23.51 -2.33 -6.93
CA MET A 1 23.05 -2.61 -5.55
C MET A 1 21.65 -3.21 -5.65
N ASN A 2 21.40 -4.34 -5.00
CA ASN A 2 20.04 -4.91 -4.96
C ASN A 2 19.21 -4.15 -3.93
N MET A 3 18.16 -3.44 -4.37
CA MET A 3 17.29 -2.68 -3.45
C MET A 3 16.51 -3.60 -2.53
N GLU A 4 16.19 -4.83 -2.95
CA GLU A 4 15.36 -5.75 -2.17
C GLU A 4 16.01 -6.19 -0.86
N SER A 5 17.35 -6.18 -0.79
CA SER A 5 18.10 -6.57 0.41
C SER A 5 18.46 -5.40 1.33
N VAL A 6 18.24 -4.14 0.90
CA VAL A 6 18.69 -2.95 1.62
C VAL A 6 17.54 -2.01 1.97
N LEU A 7 16.57 -1.86 1.08
CA LEU A 7 15.44 -0.95 1.27
C LEU A 7 14.49 -1.51 2.32
N ARG A 8 14.29 -0.74 3.39
CA ARG A 8 13.29 -0.98 4.42
C ARG A 8 13.04 0.28 5.23
N MET A 9 11.89 0.32 5.89
CA MET A 9 11.61 1.34 6.90
C MET A 9 12.40 1.06 8.19
N ASN A 10 12.65 2.11 8.99
CA ASN A 10 13.33 1.96 10.29
C ASN A 10 12.52 1.01 11.20
N PRO A 11 13.09 -0.12 11.64
CA PRO A 11 12.39 -1.15 12.39
C PRO A 11 12.16 -0.76 13.87
N GLY A 12 11.42 -1.59 14.58
CA GLY A 12 11.24 -1.49 16.03
C GLY A 12 10.23 -0.44 16.50
N HIS A 13 10.31 -0.12 17.79
CA HIS A 13 9.38 0.76 18.50
C HIS A 13 10.08 1.99 19.14
N GLU A 14 11.35 2.19 18.82
CA GLU A 14 12.14 3.32 19.31
C GLU A 14 11.64 4.65 18.73
N PRO A 15 11.96 5.81 19.35
CA PRO A 15 11.47 7.12 18.90
C PRO A 15 11.75 7.46 17.43
N ASN A 16 12.78 6.88 16.82
CA ASN A 16 13.16 7.07 15.41
C ASN A 16 12.59 5.98 14.46
N SER A 17 11.83 5.01 14.99
CA SER A 17 11.19 3.95 14.20
C SER A 17 10.12 4.51 13.28
N TYR A 18 9.87 3.82 12.17
CA TYR A 18 8.79 4.20 11.26
C TYR A 18 7.41 4.09 11.91
N ALA A 19 7.22 3.09 12.78
CA ALA A 19 5.97 2.87 13.51
C ALA A 19 5.54 4.11 14.33
N ARG A 20 6.50 4.89 14.86
CA ARG A 20 6.25 6.12 15.63
C ARG A 20 6.23 7.41 14.81
N ASN A 21 6.71 7.38 13.56
CA ASN A 21 6.89 8.58 12.73
C ASN A 21 6.09 8.56 11.42
N SER A 22 5.11 7.66 11.28
CA SER A 22 4.34 7.46 10.04
C SER A 22 2.96 8.15 10.04
N THR A 23 2.82 9.24 10.82
CA THR A 23 1.57 10.02 10.92
C THR A 23 1.15 10.65 9.59
N HIS A 24 2.10 11.09 8.77
CA HIS A 24 1.81 11.66 7.46
C HIS A 24 1.15 10.63 6.53
N GLN A 25 1.75 9.44 6.41
CA GLN A 25 1.24 8.32 5.62
C GLN A 25 -0.14 7.90 6.15
N ARG A 26 -0.31 7.83 7.47
CA ARG A 26 -1.59 7.54 8.12
C ARG A 26 -2.67 8.53 7.71
N ASN A 27 -2.39 9.84 7.74
CA ASN A 27 -3.36 10.87 7.35
C ASN A 27 -3.77 10.75 5.88
N VAL A 28 -2.85 10.43 4.97
CA VAL A 28 -3.19 10.22 3.56
C VAL A 28 -4.03 8.95 3.38
N MET A 29 -3.72 7.86 4.09
CA MET A 29 -4.57 6.67 4.09
C MET A 29 -5.99 6.99 4.53
N PHE A 30 -6.18 7.81 5.59
CA PHE A 30 -7.52 8.23 6.03
C PHE A 30 -8.28 9.02 4.97
N LYS A 31 -7.62 9.89 4.19
CA LYS A 31 -8.26 10.59 3.06
C LYS A 31 -8.74 9.62 1.98
N ALA A 32 -8.02 8.51 1.77
CA ALA A 32 -8.39 7.49 0.81
C ALA A 32 -9.34 6.41 1.36
N MET A 33 -9.56 6.35 2.67
CA MET A 33 -10.44 5.36 3.32
C MET A 33 -11.82 5.25 2.66
N PRO A 34 -12.55 6.35 2.34
CA PRO A 34 -13.86 6.24 1.72
C PRO A 34 -13.82 5.49 0.38
N ILE A 35 -12.80 5.76 -0.44
CA ILE A 35 -12.60 5.11 -1.74
C ILE A 35 -12.36 3.61 -1.55
N VAL A 36 -11.50 3.22 -0.60
CA VAL A 36 -11.22 1.81 -0.30
C VAL A 36 -12.50 1.09 0.13
N LYS A 37 -13.26 1.66 1.08
CA LYS A 37 -14.51 1.04 1.57
C LYS A 37 -15.56 0.92 0.46
N GLU A 38 -15.71 1.94 -0.38
CA GLU A 38 -16.65 1.93 -1.50
C GLU A 38 -16.30 0.84 -2.51
N ARG A 39 -15.05 0.79 -2.97
CA ARG A 39 -14.58 -0.19 -3.95
C ARG A 39 -14.73 -1.61 -3.45
N VAL A 40 -14.36 -1.88 -2.20
CA VAL A 40 -14.54 -3.19 -1.57
C VAL A 40 -16.01 -3.61 -1.54
N ARG A 41 -16.93 -2.73 -1.14
CA ARG A 41 -18.37 -3.06 -1.13
C ARG A 41 -18.89 -3.34 -2.53
N ALA A 42 -18.51 -2.53 -3.51
CA ALA A 42 -18.93 -2.70 -4.90
C ALA A 42 -18.43 -4.04 -5.45
N LEU A 43 -17.14 -4.34 -5.26
CA LEU A 43 -16.53 -5.59 -5.67
C LEU A 43 -17.18 -6.80 -4.99
N TYR A 44 -17.35 -6.76 -3.68
CA TYR A 44 -17.92 -7.89 -2.92
C TYR A 44 -19.36 -8.20 -3.35
N ARG A 45 -20.19 -7.18 -3.64
CA ARG A 45 -21.52 -7.38 -4.27
C ARG A 45 -21.43 -7.96 -5.67
N LYS A 46 -20.55 -7.39 -6.50
CA LYS A 46 -20.38 -7.79 -7.91
C LYS A 46 -19.92 -9.24 -8.01
N ALA A 47 -19.09 -9.69 -7.08
CA ALA A 47 -18.64 -11.07 -6.95
C ALA A 47 -19.71 -12.00 -6.32
N LEU A 48 -20.93 -11.51 -6.10
CA LEU A 48 -22.07 -12.25 -5.55
C LEU A 48 -21.84 -12.79 -4.14
N PHE A 49 -21.17 -12.00 -3.29
CA PHE A 49 -20.94 -12.34 -1.88
C PHE A 49 -20.21 -13.69 -1.70
N PRO A 50 -18.98 -13.82 -2.23
CA PRO A 50 -18.24 -15.07 -2.15
C PRO A 50 -17.98 -15.46 -0.69
N ASN A 51 -17.95 -16.76 -0.40
CA ASN A 51 -17.67 -17.29 0.94
C ASN A 51 -16.22 -17.03 1.41
N HIS A 52 -15.34 -16.64 0.49
CA HIS A 52 -13.94 -16.31 0.74
C HIS A 52 -13.59 -15.01 0.02
N PHE A 53 -12.76 -14.16 0.64
CA PHE A 53 -12.28 -12.91 0.07
C PHE A 53 -10.80 -12.66 0.38
N ALA A 54 -9.95 -12.85 -0.63
CA ALA A 54 -8.49 -12.65 -0.52
C ALA A 54 -8.06 -11.20 -0.81
N VAL A 55 -7.23 -10.66 0.08
CA VAL A 55 -6.73 -9.29 0.06
C VAL A 55 -5.21 -9.28 0.18
N ALA A 56 -4.53 -8.51 -0.66
CA ALA A 56 -3.10 -8.25 -0.51
C ALA A 56 -2.81 -6.78 -0.17
N GLY A 57 -1.99 -6.55 0.86
CA GLY A 57 -1.42 -5.24 1.19
C GLY A 57 0.04 -5.16 0.73
N LEU A 58 0.32 -4.37 -0.31
CA LEU A 58 1.66 -4.27 -0.89
C LEU A 58 2.47 -3.13 -0.28
N GLY A 59 3.62 -3.47 0.31
CA GLY A 59 4.48 -2.53 1.02
C GLY A 59 3.84 -2.13 2.36
N CYS A 60 3.58 -3.12 3.21
CA CYS A 60 2.89 -2.91 4.48
C CYS A 60 3.75 -2.16 5.51
N ALA A 61 5.07 -2.15 5.35
CA ALA A 61 6.05 -1.70 6.33
C ALA A 61 5.79 -2.35 7.71
N SER A 62 5.88 -1.56 8.78
CA SER A 62 5.71 -2.01 10.15
C SER A 62 4.77 -1.10 10.95
N GLY A 63 4.39 -1.56 12.15
CA GLY A 63 3.49 -0.84 13.05
C GLY A 63 2.02 -0.84 12.62
N SER A 64 1.21 -0.03 13.31
CA SER A 64 -0.26 -0.08 13.21
C SER A 64 -0.83 0.30 11.84
N ASN A 65 -0.09 1.07 11.04
CA ASN A 65 -0.53 1.46 9.70
C ASN A 65 -0.63 0.25 8.75
N SER A 66 0.18 -0.80 8.97
CA SER A 66 0.21 -2.04 8.17
C SER A 66 -1.16 -2.72 8.08
N LEU A 67 -1.94 -2.63 9.17
CA LEU A 67 -3.24 -3.30 9.32
C LEU A 67 -4.43 -2.34 9.12
N LEU A 68 -4.17 -1.05 8.97
CA LEU A 68 -5.22 -0.04 8.96
C LEU A 68 -6.16 -0.19 7.77
N ALA A 69 -5.61 -0.32 6.55
CA ALA A 69 -6.43 -0.56 5.35
C ALA A 69 -7.21 -1.88 5.44
N ILE A 70 -6.60 -2.93 6.01
CA ILE A 70 -7.25 -4.23 6.21
C ILE A 70 -8.46 -4.09 7.14
N SER A 71 -8.35 -3.32 8.22
CA SER A 71 -9.47 -3.06 9.12
C SER A 71 -10.67 -2.44 8.39
N TRP A 72 -10.42 -1.51 7.46
CA TRP A 72 -11.47 -0.86 6.67
C TRP A 72 -12.12 -1.79 5.66
N ILE A 73 -11.33 -2.67 5.04
CA ILE A 73 -11.81 -3.68 4.10
C ILE A 73 -12.76 -4.66 4.82
N ILE A 74 -12.35 -5.16 6.00
CA ILE A 74 -13.17 -6.06 6.81
C ILE A 74 -14.43 -5.36 7.30
N GLU A 75 -14.33 -4.11 7.78
CA GLU A 75 -15.48 -3.31 8.20
C GLU A 75 -16.48 -3.08 7.04
N ALA A 76 -15.96 -2.84 5.82
CA ALA A 76 -16.77 -2.64 4.63
C ALA A 76 -17.55 -3.91 4.23
N ILE A 77 -16.90 -5.07 4.28
CA ILE A 77 -17.52 -6.39 4.04
C ILE A 77 -18.54 -6.71 5.13
N SER A 78 -18.15 -6.53 6.39
CA SER A 78 -18.98 -6.80 7.56
C SER A 78 -20.26 -5.99 7.56
N GLY A 79 -20.15 -4.66 7.39
CA GLY A 79 -21.31 -3.80 7.32
C GLY A 79 -22.27 -4.17 6.18
N LEU A 80 -21.74 -4.65 5.04
CA LEU A 80 -22.60 -5.12 3.96
C LEU A 80 -23.27 -6.47 4.28
N CYS A 81 -22.56 -7.40 4.92
CA CYS A 81 -23.14 -8.67 5.35
C CYS A 81 -24.28 -8.44 6.35
N SER A 82 -24.08 -7.56 7.33
CA SER A 82 -25.14 -7.15 8.28
C SER A 82 -26.36 -6.56 7.58
N GLN A 83 -26.16 -5.69 6.58
CA GLN A 83 -27.26 -5.08 5.80
C GLN A 83 -28.04 -6.08 4.95
N THR A 84 -27.40 -7.19 4.54
CA THR A 84 -27.96 -8.18 3.61
C THR A 84 -28.36 -9.49 4.30
N GLY A 85 -28.24 -9.57 5.63
CA GLY A 85 -28.55 -10.79 6.39
C GLY A 85 -27.63 -11.96 6.08
N ARG A 86 -26.39 -11.70 5.64
CA ARG A 86 -25.40 -12.71 5.23
C ARG A 86 -24.38 -12.96 6.34
N SER A 87 -23.81 -14.16 6.33
CA SER A 87 -22.63 -14.49 7.14
C SER A 87 -21.37 -13.80 6.62
N LEU A 88 -20.39 -13.57 7.49
CA LEU A 88 -19.08 -13.07 7.08
C LEU A 88 -18.32 -14.14 6.27
N PRO A 89 -17.64 -13.74 5.18
CA PRO A 89 -16.76 -14.64 4.45
C PRO A 89 -15.44 -14.86 5.21
N GLU A 90 -14.70 -15.90 4.83
CA GLU A 90 -13.30 -16.05 5.20
C GLU A 90 -12.45 -15.00 4.48
N VAL A 91 -11.87 -14.07 5.22
CA VAL A 91 -10.99 -13.03 4.69
C VAL A 91 -9.54 -13.48 4.82
N LEU A 92 -8.90 -13.77 3.68
CA LEU A 92 -7.46 -14.06 3.65
C LEU A 92 -6.70 -12.76 3.43
N VAL A 93 -5.78 -12.44 4.33
CA VAL A 93 -4.99 -11.21 4.28
C VAL A 93 -3.52 -11.57 4.08
N PHE A 94 -2.94 -11.04 3.02
CA PHE A 94 -1.52 -11.18 2.70
C PHE A 94 -0.83 -9.83 2.85
N LEU A 95 -0.06 -9.68 3.92
CA LEU A 95 0.78 -8.50 4.14
C LEU A 95 2.13 -8.72 3.47
N LYS A 96 2.45 -7.87 2.52
CA LYS A 96 3.67 -7.99 1.73
C LYS A 96 4.59 -6.82 2.00
N ASP A 97 5.87 -7.14 2.15
CA ASP A 97 6.98 -6.18 2.13
C ASP A 97 8.27 -6.89 1.68
N LEU A 98 9.37 -6.15 1.57
CA LEU A 98 10.69 -6.73 1.28
C LEU A 98 11.18 -7.62 2.43
N PRO A 99 12.06 -8.61 2.17
CA PRO A 99 12.51 -9.56 3.19
C PRO A 99 13.12 -8.92 4.45
N GLY A 100 13.74 -7.75 4.32
CA GLY A 100 14.36 -7.03 5.44
C GLY A 100 13.38 -6.28 6.35
N ASN A 101 12.08 -6.28 6.05
CA ASN A 101 11.05 -5.59 6.83
C ASN A 101 10.83 -6.22 8.22
N ASP A 102 10.36 -5.40 9.15
CA ASP A 102 10.04 -5.81 10.52
C ASP A 102 8.63 -6.41 10.62
N PHE A 103 8.47 -7.63 10.09
CA PHE A 103 7.22 -8.38 10.23
C PHE A 103 6.90 -8.75 11.68
N ASN A 104 7.91 -8.88 12.54
CA ASN A 104 7.71 -9.19 13.95
C ASN A 104 6.89 -8.10 14.64
N SER A 105 7.17 -6.83 14.38
CA SER A 105 6.36 -5.72 14.90
C SER A 105 4.90 -5.77 14.43
N VAL A 106 4.67 -6.18 13.17
CA VAL A 106 3.32 -6.39 12.63
C VAL A 106 2.60 -7.52 13.36
N PHE A 107 3.27 -8.67 13.53
CA PHE A 107 2.71 -9.83 14.21
C PHE A 107 2.41 -9.56 15.69
N SER A 108 3.27 -8.82 16.38
CA SER A 108 3.03 -8.35 17.76
C SER A 108 1.78 -7.46 17.87
N SER A 109 1.34 -6.84 16.77
CA SER A 109 0.14 -6.00 16.72
C SER A 109 -1.14 -6.79 16.39
N LEU A 110 -1.04 -8.07 16.01
CA LEU A 110 -2.21 -8.87 15.63
C LEU A 110 -3.20 -9.13 16.77
N PRO A 111 -2.80 -9.40 18.03
CA PRO A 111 -3.75 -9.62 19.11
C PRO A 111 -4.71 -8.45 19.30
N SER A 112 -4.18 -7.22 19.42
CA SER A 112 -4.99 -6.01 19.57
C SER A 112 -5.80 -5.71 18.31
N PHE A 113 -5.28 -6.02 17.12
CA PHE A 113 -6.05 -5.92 15.88
C PHE A 113 -7.29 -6.83 15.89
N TYR A 114 -7.15 -8.10 16.30
CA TYR A 114 -8.27 -9.03 16.37
C TYR A 114 -9.29 -8.65 17.47
N GLU A 115 -8.83 -8.16 18.62
CA GLU A 115 -9.71 -7.61 19.66
C GLU A 115 -10.56 -6.44 19.13
N ASN A 116 -9.91 -5.47 18.48
CA ASN A 116 -10.60 -4.34 17.85
C ASN A 116 -11.61 -4.79 16.78
N LEU A 117 -11.31 -5.83 16.00
CA LEU A 117 -12.24 -6.38 15.02
C LEU A 117 -13.45 -7.03 15.69
N LYS A 118 -13.25 -7.78 16.79
CA LYS A 118 -14.33 -8.42 17.55
C LYS A 118 -15.27 -7.39 18.16
N GLU A 119 -14.72 -6.34 18.79
CA GLU A 119 -15.51 -5.27 19.41
C GLU A 119 -16.37 -4.52 18.39
N LYS A 120 -15.79 -4.17 17.23
CA LYS A 120 -16.47 -3.39 16.20
C LYS A 120 -17.46 -4.19 15.36
N ASN A 121 -17.12 -5.42 15.03
CA ASN A 121 -17.93 -6.23 14.12
C ASN A 121 -18.82 -7.25 14.84
N ARG A 122 -18.63 -7.48 16.15
CA ARG A 122 -19.41 -8.44 16.97
C ARG A 122 -19.41 -9.88 16.45
N VAL A 123 -18.34 -10.31 15.76
CA VAL A 123 -18.21 -11.68 15.23
C VAL A 123 -16.82 -12.22 15.56
N GLU A 124 -16.72 -13.55 15.78
CA GLU A 124 -15.45 -14.26 15.73
C GLU A 124 -14.78 -14.00 14.38
N SER A 125 -13.50 -13.61 14.42
CA SER A 125 -12.82 -13.09 13.24
C SER A 125 -12.56 -14.21 12.23
N ASN A 126 -13.39 -14.30 11.18
CA ASN A 126 -13.12 -15.03 9.94
C ASN A 126 -12.03 -14.30 9.13
N CYS A 127 -10.91 -13.94 9.75
CA CYS A 127 -9.83 -13.18 9.15
C CYS A 127 -8.49 -13.85 9.46
N TYR A 128 -7.74 -14.17 8.41
CA TYR A 128 -6.50 -14.91 8.49
C TYR A 128 -5.36 -14.06 7.91
N VAL A 129 -4.53 -13.51 8.78
CA VAL A 129 -3.40 -12.66 8.37
C VAL A 129 -2.13 -13.50 8.19
N SER A 130 -1.46 -13.31 7.06
CA SER A 130 -0.18 -13.92 6.71
C SER A 130 0.79 -12.86 6.18
N ALA A 131 2.09 -13.15 6.26
CA ALA A 131 3.13 -12.33 5.65
C ALA A 131 3.72 -13.03 4.42
N MET A 132 3.98 -12.26 3.36
CA MET A 132 4.58 -12.72 2.11
C MET A 132 5.80 -11.84 1.78
N PRO A 133 7.02 -12.20 2.24
CA PRO A 133 8.23 -11.43 1.96
C PRO A 133 8.65 -11.57 0.50
N GLY A 134 9.02 -10.46 -0.14
CA GLY A 134 9.50 -10.45 -1.53
C GLY A 134 9.32 -9.10 -2.19
N SER A 135 9.66 -8.96 -3.46
CA SER A 135 9.40 -7.74 -4.24
C SER A 135 8.05 -7.78 -4.94
N PHE A 136 7.31 -6.67 -4.93
CA PHE A 136 6.03 -6.60 -5.63
C PHE A 136 6.17 -6.30 -7.13
N TYR A 137 7.41 -6.12 -7.61
CA TYR A 137 7.69 -5.99 -9.04
C TYR A 137 7.70 -7.33 -9.78
N GLY A 138 7.65 -8.45 -9.05
CA GLY A 138 7.44 -9.78 -9.62
C GLY A 138 6.14 -10.43 -9.14
N ARG A 139 5.96 -11.69 -9.56
CA ARG A 139 4.91 -12.58 -9.08
C ARG A 139 5.15 -12.96 -7.61
N LEU A 140 4.09 -12.95 -6.83
CA LEU A 140 4.06 -13.22 -5.39
C LEU A 140 2.96 -14.22 -5.03
N PHE A 141 1.92 -14.29 -5.86
CA PHE A 141 0.73 -15.09 -5.58
C PHE A 141 0.44 -16.03 -6.74
N PRO A 142 -0.25 -17.16 -6.50
CA PRO A 142 -0.81 -17.97 -7.57
C PRO A 142 -1.72 -17.14 -8.49
N SER A 143 -1.91 -17.61 -9.71
CA SER A 143 -2.77 -16.90 -10.65
C SER A 143 -4.22 -16.89 -10.18
N ARG A 144 -4.91 -15.75 -10.34
CA ARG A 144 -6.32 -15.57 -9.97
C ARG A 144 -6.64 -15.96 -8.52
N SER A 145 -5.78 -15.62 -7.58
CA SER A 145 -5.97 -15.90 -6.15
C SER A 145 -6.41 -14.68 -5.34
N LEU A 146 -6.31 -13.46 -5.87
CA LEU A 146 -6.60 -12.22 -5.15
C LEU A 146 -7.90 -11.57 -5.63
N HIS A 147 -8.72 -11.12 -4.70
CA HIS A 147 -9.93 -10.33 -5.00
C HIS A 147 -9.59 -8.84 -5.02
N PHE A 148 -8.85 -8.38 -4.02
CA PHE A 148 -8.54 -6.98 -3.82
C PHE A 148 -7.07 -6.75 -3.47
N VAL A 149 -6.46 -5.73 -4.09
CA VAL A 149 -5.08 -5.33 -3.80
C VAL A 149 -5.06 -3.88 -3.32
N HIS A 150 -4.39 -3.63 -2.21
CA HIS A 150 -4.19 -2.29 -1.67
C HIS A 150 -2.69 -2.00 -1.55
N SER A 151 -2.31 -0.78 -1.93
CA SER A 151 -0.96 -0.28 -1.73
C SER A 151 -1.01 1.20 -1.38
N SER A 152 -0.26 1.61 -0.35
CA SER A 152 -0.13 3.00 0.04
C SER A 152 1.32 3.34 0.32
N TYR A 153 1.82 4.40 -0.32
CA TYR A 153 3.16 4.94 -0.10
C TYR A 153 4.30 3.92 -0.34
N SER A 154 4.12 2.97 -1.25
CA SER A 154 5.15 1.97 -1.55
C SER A 154 5.54 1.90 -3.03
N VAL A 155 4.61 2.08 -3.98
CA VAL A 155 4.87 1.94 -5.44
C VAL A 155 5.88 2.97 -6.00
N HIS A 156 6.11 4.09 -5.30
CA HIS A 156 7.09 5.10 -5.74
C HIS A 156 8.55 4.68 -5.49
N TRP A 157 8.79 3.62 -4.71
CA TRP A 157 10.13 3.09 -4.48
C TRP A 157 10.57 2.20 -5.64
N LEU A 158 11.54 2.64 -6.43
CA LEU A 158 12.03 1.93 -7.62
C LEU A 158 12.72 0.60 -7.27
N SER A 159 12.67 -0.36 -8.20
CA SER A 159 13.32 -1.67 -8.06
C SER A 159 14.85 -1.58 -8.01
N GLN A 160 15.40 -0.52 -8.62
CA GLN A 160 16.82 -0.22 -8.63
C GLN A 160 17.03 1.30 -8.80
N VAL A 161 18.24 1.76 -8.47
CA VAL A 161 18.67 3.12 -8.84
C VAL A 161 18.66 3.20 -10.38
N PRO A 162 18.04 4.23 -10.98
CA PRO A 162 18.06 4.39 -12.43
C PRO A 162 19.47 4.46 -12.98
N GLU A 163 19.68 3.85 -14.15
CA GLU A 163 20.94 3.99 -14.89
C GLU A 163 21.01 5.40 -15.47
N LEU A 164 21.79 6.26 -14.82
CA LEU A 164 21.93 7.65 -15.21
C LEU A 164 22.95 7.79 -16.34
N PRO A 165 22.62 8.50 -17.44
CA PRO A 165 23.56 8.74 -18.53
C PRO A 165 24.67 9.73 -18.15
N GLU A 166 24.45 10.52 -17.10
CA GLU A 166 25.42 11.46 -16.55
C GLU A 166 25.28 11.59 -15.03
N GLN A 167 26.28 12.18 -14.38
CA GLN A 167 26.29 12.35 -12.93
C GLN A 167 25.26 13.42 -12.50
N ASN A 168 24.36 13.04 -11.58
CA ASN A 168 23.45 13.99 -10.93
C ASN A 168 24.17 14.79 -9.83
N LYS A 169 25.05 15.72 -10.22
CA LYS A 169 25.92 16.44 -9.30
C LYS A 169 25.12 17.20 -8.23
N GLY A 170 25.46 16.97 -6.97
CA GLY A 170 24.86 17.66 -5.83
C GLY A 170 23.41 17.24 -5.53
N SER A 171 22.90 16.15 -6.12
CA SER A 171 21.53 15.69 -5.88
C SER A 171 21.46 14.17 -5.80
N ILE A 172 20.79 13.65 -4.76
CA ILE A 172 20.58 12.21 -4.53
C ILE A 172 19.31 11.68 -5.22
N TYR A 173 18.52 12.57 -5.80
CA TYR A 173 17.26 12.30 -6.49
C TYR A 173 17.04 13.34 -7.60
N MET A 174 15.96 13.21 -8.36
CA MET A 174 15.48 14.26 -9.28
C MET A 174 15.29 15.58 -8.52
N ALA A 175 16.03 16.62 -8.91
CA ALA A 175 15.97 17.96 -8.35
C ALA A 175 15.84 19.00 -9.47
N SER A 176 15.43 20.23 -9.13
CA SER A 176 15.26 21.31 -10.12
C SER A 176 16.54 21.63 -10.91
N THR A 177 17.70 21.31 -10.36
CA THR A 177 19.03 21.51 -10.98
C THR A 177 19.52 20.26 -11.73
N SER A 178 18.79 19.14 -11.68
CA SER A 178 19.17 17.91 -12.37
C SER A 178 19.07 18.09 -13.88
N PRO A 179 20.00 17.52 -14.66
CA PRO A 179 19.87 17.47 -16.11
C PRO A 179 18.59 16.75 -16.55
N SER A 180 18.04 17.14 -17.72
CA SER A 180 16.84 16.50 -18.29
C SER A 180 17.00 14.98 -18.45
N SER A 181 18.21 14.54 -18.78
CA SER A 181 18.57 13.12 -18.95
C SER A 181 18.33 12.29 -17.67
N VAL A 182 18.52 12.89 -16.48
CA VAL A 182 18.25 12.26 -15.19
C VAL A 182 16.76 12.02 -15.03
N PHE A 183 15.92 13.03 -15.31
CA PHE A 183 14.47 12.87 -15.26
C PHE A 183 13.95 11.79 -16.21
N GLN A 184 14.52 11.70 -17.41
CA GLN A 184 14.18 10.65 -18.37
C GLN A 184 14.57 9.26 -17.85
N ALA A 185 15.74 9.11 -17.23
CA ALA A 185 16.18 7.85 -16.63
C ALA A 185 15.24 7.39 -15.49
N TYR A 186 14.86 8.30 -14.59
CA TYR A 186 13.87 8.01 -13.53
C TYR A 186 12.50 7.65 -14.11
N MET A 187 12.02 8.37 -15.12
CA MET A 187 10.75 8.06 -15.79
C MET A 187 10.79 6.66 -16.43
N LYS A 188 11.85 6.34 -17.17
CA LYS A 188 12.03 5.03 -17.81
C LYS A 188 12.05 3.90 -16.78
N GLN A 189 12.75 4.10 -15.66
CA GLN A 189 12.81 3.13 -14.58
C GLN A 189 11.42 2.95 -13.92
N PHE A 190 10.72 4.04 -13.61
CA PHE A 190 9.38 3.98 -13.03
C PHE A 190 8.37 3.32 -13.98
N GLN A 191 8.44 3.59 -15.29
CA GLN A 191 7.60 2.94 -16.29
C GLN A 191 7.84 1.43 -16.30
N LYS A 192 9.10 0.98 -16.36
CA LYS A 192 9.45 -0.45 -16.29
C LYS A 192 8.90 -1.09 -15.02
N ASP A 193 9.12 -0.47 -13.88
CA ASP A 193 8.71 -0.97 -12.57
C ASP A 193 7.18 -1.04 -12.43
N LEU A 194 6.47 0.02 -12.82
CA LEU A 194 5.02 0.06 -12.78
C LEU A 194 4.41 -0.95 -13.76
N THR A 195 4.97 -1.11 -14.96
CA THR A 195 4.53 -2.13 -15.92
C THR A 195 4.69 -3.54 -15.35
N ASN A 196 5.81 -3.83 -14.70
CA ASN A 196 6.05 -5.14 -14.08
C ASN A 196 5.10 -5.41 -12.91
N LEU A 197 4.86 -4.40 -12.06
CA LEU A 197 3.86 -4.47 -11.00
C LEU A 197 2.47 -4.76 -11.58
N LEU A 198 2.03 -3.98 -12.57
CA LEU A 198 0.70 -4.13 -13.16
C LEU A 198 0.54 -5.47 -13.87
N SER A 199 1.55 -5.93 -14.60
CA SER A 199 1.53 -7.23 -15.30
C SER A 199 1.44 -8.38 -14.31
N SER A 200 2.27 -8.37 -13.26
CA SER A 200 2.23 -9.40 -12.21
C SER A 200 0.87 -9.41 -11.50
N ARG A 201 0.32 -8.23 -11.19
CA ARG A 201 -0.99 -8.12 -10.53
C ARG A 201 -2.14 -8.55 -11.45
N ALA A 202 -2.06 -8.29 -12.76
CA ALA A 202 -3.08 -8.72 -13.71
C ALA A 202 -3.22 -10.25 -13.78
N GLU A 203 -2.14 -11.00 -13.56
CA GLU A 203 -2.18 -12.47 -13.53
C GLU A 203 -2.72 -13.04 -12.21
N GLU A 204 -2.52 -12.32 -11.11
CA GLU A 204 -2.84 -12.77 -9.75
C GLU A 204 -4.24 -12.37 -9.28
N ILE A 205 -4.75 -11.24 -9.78
CA ILE A 205 -6.09 -10.75 -9.48
C ILE A 205 -7.10 -11.54 -10.31
N ILE A 206 -8.20 -11.97 -9.69
CA ILE A 206 -9.30 -12.65 -10.38
C ILE A 206 -9.92 -11.75 -11.47
N PRO A 207 -10.55 -12.33 -12.50
CA PRO A 207 -11.38 -11.55 -13.42
C PRO A 207 -12.40 -10.68 -12.66
N GLY A 208 -12.34 -9.37 -12.88
CA GLY A 208 -13.23 -8.40 -12.21
C GLY A 208 -12.81 -7.98 -10.79
N GLY A 209 -11.69 -8.50 -10.27
CA GLY A 209 -11.06 -8.00 -9.04
C GLY A 209 -10.50 -6.58 -9.21
N GLU A 210 -10.16 -5.94 -8.10
CA GLU A 210 -9.79 -4.52 -8.09
C GLU A 210 -8.48 -4.25 -7.34
N MET A 211 -7.83 -3.14 -7.69
CA MET A 211 -6.64 -2.66 -7.03
C MET A 211 -6.75 -1.16 -6.74
N VAL A 212 -6.37 -0.74 -5.54
CA VAL A 212 -6.25 0.66 -5.12
C VAL A 212 -4.80 0.97 -4.80
N LEU A 213 -4.21 1.91 -5.55
CA LEU A 213 -2.84 2.39 -5.39
C LEU A 213 -2.84 3.85 -4.94
N ILE A 214 -2.19 4.13 -3.82
CA ILE A 214 -1.99 5.47 -3.28
C ILE A 214 -0.49 5.75 -3.30
N LEU A 215 -0.05 6.68 -4.13
CA LEU A 215 1.37 6.98 -4.34
C LEU A 215 1.62 8.49 -4.36
N ILE A 216 2.87 8.85 -4.09
CA ILE A 216 3.32 10.24 -4.18
C ILE A 216 3.35 10.64 -5.65
N GLY A 217 2.77 11.80 -5.95
CA GLY A 217 2.79 12.38 -7.27
C GLY A 217 3.15 13.86 -7.24
N ARG A 218 3.04 14.49 -8.39
CA ARG A 218 3.15 15.95 -8.56
C ARG A 218 1.95 16.45 -9.33
N SER A 219 1.46 17.62 -8.97
CA SER A 219 0.35 18.29 -9.67
C SER A 219 0.84 19.11 -10.85
N ILE A 220 2.09 19.60 -10.81
CA ILE A 220 2.70 20.36 -11.89
C ILE A 220 3.44 19.39 -12.85
N PRO A 221 3.16 19.44 -14.16
CA PRO A 221 3.82 18.57 -15.13
C PRO A 221 5.34 18.78 -15.21
N ASP A 222 5.78 20.04 -15.05
CA ASP A 222 7.19 20.43 -15.05
C ASP A 222 7.95 19.70 -13.92
N PRO A 223 8.87 18.79 -14.28
CA PRO A 223 9.60 18.00 -13.30
C PRO A 223 10.59 18.82 -12.46
N THR A 224 10.92 20.04 -12.87
CA THR A 224 11.85 20.94 -12.17
C THR A 224 11.15 21.85 -11.16
N SER A 225 9.81 21.87 -11.17
CA SER A 225 9.02 22.66 -10.23
C SER A 225 9.15 22.15 -8.79
N LYS A 226 9.18 23.07 -7.81
CA LYS A 226 9.43 22.74 -6.39
C LYS A 226 8.26 22.06 -5.67
N THR A 227 7.14 21.79 -6.33
CA THR A 227 5.94 21.25 -5.69
C THR A 227 5.78 19.76 -5.96
N ALA A 228 6.39 18.92 -5.12
CA ALA A 228 5.85 17.58 -4.91
C ALA A 228 4.49 17.75 -4.22
N ALA A 229 3.45 17.07 -4.70
CA ALA A 229 2.10 17.26 -4.18
C ALA A 229 1.97 16.62 -2.80
N SER A 230 2.34 17.37 -1.75
CA SER A 230 1.72 17.22 -0.44
C SER A 230 0.66 18.31 -0.36
N SER A 231 -0.61 17.91 -0.21
CA SER A 231 -1.70 18.85 0.02
C SER A 231 -1.51 19.48 1.41
N SER A 232 -0.72 20.55 1.50
CA SER A 232 -0.69 21.42 2.66
C SER A 232 -1.89 22.36 2.60
N GLY A 233 -3.01 21.92 3.16
CA GLY A 233 -4.08 22.83 3.57
C GLY A 233 -3.60 23.61 4.79
N GLY A 234 -2.82 24.65 4.57
CA GLY A 234 -2.56 25.69 5.55
C GLY A 234 -3.42 26.88 5.19
N SER A 235 -4.45 27.16 5.99
CA SER A 235 -5.19 28.42 5.91
C SER A 235 -4.20 29.58 6.09
N PRO A 236 -4.26 30.64 5.27
CA PRO A 236 -3.49 31.85 5.53
C PRO A 236 -4.11 32.51 6.76
N GLY A 237 -3.33 32.59 7.84
CA GLY A 237 -3.66 33.45 8.97
C GLY A 237 -3.71 34.89 8.47
N THR A 238 -4.87 35.51 8.58
CA THR A 238 -5.00 36.96 8.46
C THR A 238 -4.62 37.59 9.80
N SER A 239 -3.79 38.63 9.68
CA SER A 239 -3.40 39.64 10.67
C SER A 239 -4.50 40.03 11.66
#